data_AF-A0A7Z8KRA9-F1
#
_entry.id   AF-A0A7Z8KRA9-F1
#
_cell.length_a   1.000
_cell.length_b   1.000
_cell.length_c   1.000
_cell.angle_alpha   90.00
_cell.angle_beta   90.00
_cell.angle_gamma   90.00
#
_symmetry.space_group_name_H-M   'P 1'
#
loop_
_entity.id
_entity.type
_entity.pdbx_description
1 polymer ?
#
loop_
_entity_poly.entity_id
_entity_poly.type
_entity_poly.pdbx_seq_one_letter_code
_entity_poly.pdbx_strand_id
1 'polypeptide(L)'
;MNNDMADQGAENNAPHTYDRKELIEAVVMKHKKYIDEYTTEFNELGSKMKELQENIDSSNKNRTEVMEKIEILAEKRQLFYHQAEKLLDELAESISTEDFSREKSHVMDKLAKVKGSLSPEEEQKHVESILQDISALGSKATGINDRLSTIRDRIKDALGYKIEMSSIDSSEEKFNSNMSSYEEGIKEIEPRYKWLENRINSHKEAQGYWEKQPLTSDKQEVEA
;
A
#
# COMPACT_ATOMS: atom_id res chain seq x y z
N MET A 1 83.82 -31.52 32.51
CA MET A 1 83.09 -32.50 31.67
C MET A 1 81.69 -31.94 31.54
N ASN A 2 81.41 -31.20 30.46
CA ASN A 2 80.18 -30.43 30.27
C ASN A 2 79.50 -30.83 28.96
N ASN A 3 78.16 -30.84 29.03
CA ASN A 3 77.16 -30.76 27.97
C ASN A 3 76.92 -31.97 27.07
N ASP A 4 76.18 -32.94 27.62
CA ASP A 4 74.98 -33.45 26.95
C ASP A 4 73.87 -32.40 27.08
N MET A 5 73.53 -31.71 25.99
CA MET A 5 72.23 -31.06 25.74
C MET A 5 72.34 -30.23 24.46
N ALA A 6 71.67 -30.69 23.40
CA ALA A 6 70.98 -29.91 22.37
C ALA A 6 70.99 -30.72 21.07
N ASP A 7 69.86 -31.31 20.70
CA ASP A 7 69.22 -31.01 19.41
C ASP A 7 67.83 -31.68 19.35
N GLN A 8 66.88 -31.12 20.11
CA GLN A 8 65.45 -31.29 19.83
C GLN A 8 64.89 -29.89 19.65
N GLY A 9 64.73 -29.46 18.40
CA GLY A 9 64.22 -28.11 18.14
C GLY A 9 64.38 -27.65 16.70
N ALA A 10 63.81 -28.39 15.74
CA ALA A 10 63.50 -27.82 14.44
C ALA A 10 62.03 -28.10 14.13
N GLU A 11 61.14 -27.33 14.76
CA GLU A 11 59.79 -27.16 14.22
C GLU A 11 59.96 -26.54 12.82
N ASN A 12 59.70 -27.36 11.79
CA ASN A 12 59.75 -26.99 10.39
C ASN A 12 58.71 -25.88 10.11
N ASN A 13 59.10 -24.62 10.31
CA ASN A 13 58.39 -23.44 9.80
C ASN A 13 58.71 -23.20 8.30
N ALA A 14 58.78 -24.27 7.51
CA ALA A 14 58.93 -24.15 6.06
C ALA A 14 57.59 -23.66 5.47
N PRO A 15 57.59 -22.66 4.57
CA PRO A 15 56.37 -22.24 3.89
C PRO A 15 55.74 -23.44 3.19
N HIS A 16 54.49 -23.76 3.51
CA HIS A 16 53.76 -24.83 2.84
C HIS A 16 53.50 -24.42 1.38
N THR A 17 54.27 -25.01 0.47
CA THR A 17 54.10 -24.84 -0.97
C THR A 17 53.04 -25.82 -1.45
N TYR A 18 51.84 -25.32 -1.72
CA TYR A 18 50.76 -26.08 -2.31
C TYR A 18 51.12 -26.58 -3.71
N ASP A 19 50.72 -27.80 -4.04
CA ASP A 19 50.77 -28.27 -5.42
C ASP A 19 49.69 -27.57 -6.28
N ARG A 20 49.81 -27.68 -7.61
CA ARG A 20 48.90 -26.97 -8.52
C ARG A 20 47.44 -27.41 -8.36
N LYS A 21 47.19 -28.66 -8.00
CA LYS A 21 45.85 -29.19 -7.79
C LYS A 21 45.24 -28.61 -6.52
N GLU A 22 45.99 -28.59 -5.42
CA GLU A 22 45.59 -27.99 -4.14
C GLU A 22 45.28 -26.49 -4.29
N LEU A 23 46.08 -25.77 -5.09
CA LEU A 23 45.81 -24.36 -5.40
C LEU A 23 44.50 -24.16 -6.17
N ILE A 24 44.25 -24.97 -7.20
CA ILE A 24 43.01 -24.90 -7.98
C ILE A 24 41.80 -25.22 -7.10
N GLU A 25 41.86 -26.29 -6.29
CA GLU A 25 40.80 -26.67 -5.36
C GLU A 25 40.53 -25.55 -4.33
N ALA A 26 41.56 -24.95 -3.76
CA ALA A 26 41.43 -23.83 -2.83
C ALA A 26 40.77 -22.61 -3.48
N VAL A 27 41.12 -22.28 -4.72
CA VAL A 27 40.51 -21.16 -5.47
C VAL A 27 39.05 -21.45 -5.80
N VAL A 28 38.72 -22.66 -6.24
CA VAL A 28 37.33 -23.08 -6.50
C VAL A 28 36.49 -23.01 -5.22
N MET A 29 37.01 -23.53 -4.09
CA MET A 29 36.33 -23.44 -2.80
C MET A 29 36.11 -21.99 -2.36
N LYS A 30 37.09 -21.10 -2.59
CA LYS A 30 36.96 -19.67 -2.29
C LYS A 30 35.86 -19.01 -3.13
N HIS A 31 35.78 -19.31 -4.42
CA HIS A 31 34.71 -18.79 -5.28
C HIS A 31 33.34 -19.29 -4.85
N LYS A 32 33.22 -20.59 -4.56
CA LYS A 32 31.98 -21.19 -4.04
C LYS A 32 31.51 -20.50 -2.75
N LYS A 33 32.43 -20.29 -1.79
CA LYS A 33 32.12 -19.59 -0.54
C LYS A 33 31.55 -18.19 -0.79
N TYR A 34 32.17 -17.39 -1.68
CA TYR A 34 31.64 -16.06 -2.00
C TYR A 34 30.30 -16.11 -2.73
N ILE A 35 30.08 -17.08 -3.60
CA ILE A 35 28.78 -17.27 -4.26
C ILE A 35 27.70 -17.54 -3.21
N ASP A 36 27.96 -18.44 -2.26
CA ASP A 36 26.99 -18.80 -1.22
C ASP A 36 26.67 -17.59 -0.31
N GLU A 37 27.70 -16.86 0.14
CA GLU A 37 27.56 -15.65 0.95
C GLU A 37 26.75 -14.56 0.22
N TYR A 38 27.14 -14.23 -1.02
CA TYR A 38 26.44 -13.19 -1.78
C TYR A 38 25.04 -13.61 -2.20
N THR A 39 24.80 -14.90 -2.50
CA THR A 39 23.47 -15.41 -2.86
C THR A 39 22.51 -15.30 -1.67
N THR A 40 23.00 -15.53 -0.45
CA THR A 40 22.19 -15.36 0.76
C THR A 40 21.72 -13.91 0.90
N GLU A 41 22.65 -12.95 0.85
CA GLU A 41 22.32 -11.52 0.93
C GLU A 41 21.42 -11.08 -0.24
N PHE A 42 21.68 -11.57 -1.46
CA PHE A 42 20.89 -11.25 -2.64
C PHE A 42 19.43 -11.68 -2.49
N ASN A 43 19.19 -12.90 -1.98
CA ASN A 43 17.84 -13.41 -1.75
C ASN A 43 17.11 -12.64 -0.65
N GLU A 44 17.82 -12.23 0.41
CA GLU A 44 17.24 -11.40 1.48
C GLU A 44 16.81 -10.02 0.94
N LEU A 45 17.68 -9.35 0.19
CA LEU A 45 17.35 -8.07 -0.43
C LEU A 45 16.24 -8.20 -1.47
N GLY A 46 16.24 -9.26 -2.28
CA GLY A 46 15.17 -9.54 -3.23
C GLY A 46 13.81 -9.75 -2.55
N SER A 47 13.80 -10.43 -1.39
CA SER A 47 12.58 -10.62 -0.59
C SER A 47 12.06 -9.29 -0.04
N LYS A 48 12.94 -8.45 0.50
CA LYS A 48 12.58 -7.10 0.97
C LYS A 48 12.05 -6.20 -0.16
N MET A 49 12.70 -6.23 -1.32
CA MET A 49 12.28 -5.45 -2.48
C MET A 49 10.90 -5.89 -2.97
N LYS A 50 10.64 -7.20 -2.97
CA LYS A 50 9.32 -7.76 -3.28
C LYS A 50 8.26 -7.30 -2.28
N GLU A 51 8.55 -7.36 -0.99
CA GLU A 51 7.64 -6.88 0.07
C GLU A 51 7.29 -5.40 -0.09
N LEU A 52 8.29 -4.54 -0.38
CA LEU A 52 8.06 -3.12 -0.65
C LEU A 52 7.17 -2.90 -1.88
N GLN A 53 7.39 -3.67 -2.96
CA GLN A 53 6.56 -3.59 -4.15
C GLN A 53 5.12 -4.05 -3.88
N GLU A 54 4.93 -5.14 -3.13
CA GLU A 54 3.61 -5.61 -2.71
C GLU A 54 2.88 -4.57 -1.85
N ASN A 55 3.61 -3.87 -0.97
CA ASN A 55 3.06 -2.77 -0.16
C ASN A 55 2.65 -1.56 -1.02
N ILE A 56 3.41 -1.24 -2.06
CA ILE A 56 3.05 -0.20 -3.04
C ILE A 56 1.76 -0.59 -3.77
N ASP A 57 1.70 -1.80 -4.31
CA ASP A 57 0.55 -2.28 -5.09
C ASP A 57 -0.70 -2.35 -4.21
N SER A 58 -0.57 -2.87 -2.98
CA SER A 58 -1.65 -2.91 -2.00
C SER A 58 -2.12 -1.51 -1.60
N SER A 59 -1.19 -0.55 -1.42
CA SER A 59 -1.55 0.84 -1.08
C SER A 59 -2.31 1.52 -2.22
N ASN A 60 -1.88 1.32 -3.47
CA ASN A 60 -2.58 1.82 -4.65
C ASN A 60 -3.99 1.24 -4.76
N LYS A 61 -4.12 -0.08 -4.62
CA LYS A 61 -5.42 -0.75 -4.65
C LYS A 61 -6.35 -0.22 -3.55
N ASN A 62 -5.86 -0.14 -2.32
CA ASN A 62 -6.64 0.40 -1.20
C ASN A 62 -7.07 1.85 -1.45
N ARG A 63 -6.21 2.70 -2.03
CA ARG A 63 -6.56 4.07 -2.41
C ARG A 63 -7.70 4.09 -3.43
N THR A 64 -7.63 3.26 -4.47
CA THR A 64 -8.71 3.17 -5.47
C THR A 64 -10.03 2.74 -4.83
N GLU A 65 -10.03 1.69 -4.01
CA GLU A 65 -11.22 1.19 -3.34
C GLU A 65 -11.84 2.23 -2.39
N VAL A 66 -11.00 2.96 -1.65
CA VAL A 66 -11.44 4.06 -0.78
C VAL A 66 -12.09 5.18 -1.58
N MET A 67 -11.47 5.60 -2.70
CA MET A 67 -12.01 6.67 -3.54
C MET A 67 -13.33 6.26 -4.21
N GLU A 68 -13.42 5.03 -4.71
CA GLU A 68 -14.66 4.49 -5.28
C GLU A 68 -15.77 4.44 -4.22
N LYS A 69 -15.45 4.01 -2.99
CA LYS A 69 -16.41 4.03 -1.89
C LYS A 69 -16.93 5.45 -1.62
N ILE A 70 -16.06 6.45 -1.60
CA ILE A 70 -16.45 7.86 -1.39
C ILE A 70 -17.38 8.34 -2.51
N GLU A 71 -17.07 8.01 -3.76
CA GLU A 71 -17.91 8.36 -4.92
C GLU A 71 -19.31 7.73 -4.80
N ILE A 72 -19.39 6.43 -4.50
CA ILE A 72 -20.66 5.72 -4.29
C ILE A 72 -21.48 6.37 -3.17
N LEU A 73 -20.85 6.74 -2.05
CA LEU A 73 -21.54 7.40 -0.95
C LEU A 73 -22.04 8.80 -1.34
N ALA A 74 -21.27 9.54 -2.15
CA ALA A 74 -21.66 10.85 -2.65
C ALA A 74 -22.87 10.74 -3.60
N GLU A 75 -22.87 9.76 -4.50
CA GLU A 75 -24.01 9.46 -5.38
C GLU A 75 -25.26 9.08 -4.60
N LYS A 76 -25.12 8.17 -3.62
CA LYS A 76 -26.23 7.77 -2.75
C LYS A 76 -26.80 8.97 -2.00
N ARG A 77 -25.95 9.81 -1.41
CA ARG A 77 -26.38 11.04 -0.73
C ARG A 77 -27.21 11.93 -1.65
N GLN A 78 -26.76 12.18 -2.88
CA GLN A 78 -27.51 13.00 -3.84
C GLN A 78 -28.84 12.34 -4.25
N LEU A 79 -28.82 11.03 -4.48
CA LEU A 79 -30.03 10.26 -4.81
C LEU A 79 -31.07 10.38 -3.71
N PHE A 80 -30.68 10.25 -2.44
CA PHE A 80 -31.59 10.30 -1.31
C PHE A 80 -32.20 11.70 -1.10
N TYR A 81 -31.42 12.77 -1.29
CA TYR A 81 -31.98 14.13 -1.30
C TYR A 81 -32.94 14.36 -2.47
N HIS A 82 -32.63 13.85 -3.66
CA HIS A 82 -33.53 13.94 -4.80
C HIS A 82 -34.83 13.14 -4.59
N GLN A 83 -34.76 11.95 -3.99
CA GLN A 83 -35.95 11.18 -3.62
C GLN A 83 -36.83 11.93 -2.61
N ALA A 84 -36.23 12.60 -1.62
CA ALA A 84 -36.97 13.41 -0.65
C ALA A 84 -37.73 14.56 -1.32
N GLU A 85 -37.08 15.28 -2.24
CA GLU A 85 -37.73 16.35 -3.04
C GLU A 85 -38.88 15.80 -3.88
N LYS A 86 -38.64 14.72 -4.63
CA LYS A 86 -39.65 14.12 -5.50
C LYS A 86 -40.88 13.67 -4.71
N LEU A 87 -40.67 13.01 -3.57
CA LEU A 87 -41.76 12.60 -2.69
C LEU A 87 -42.52 13.80 -2.12
N LEU A 88 -41.83 14.92 -1.85
CA LEU A 88 -42.46 16.15 -1.38
C LEU A 88 -43.27 16.84 -2.50
N ASP A 89 -42.81 16.77 -3.75
CA ASP A 89 -43.56 17.23 -4.92
C ASP A 89 -44.82 16.38 -5.17
N GLU A 90 -44.68 15.05 -5.18
CA GLU A 90 -45.81 14.10 -5.29
C GLU A 90 -46.84 14.29 -4.17
N LEU A 91 -46.38 14.61 -2.96
CA LEU A 91 -47.27 14.91 -1.84
C LEU A 91 -48.11 16.17 -2.10
N ALA A 92 -47.51 17.20 -2.71
CA ALA A 92 -48.18 18.45 -3.02
C ALA A 92 -49.25 18.30 -4.11
N GLU A 93 -49.10 17.36 -5.05
CA GLU A 93 -50.15 17.06 -6.05
C GLU A 93 -51.46 16.60 -5.39
N SER A 94 -51.37 16.00 -4.19
CA SER A 94 -52.53 15.53 -3.43
C SER A 94 -53.10 16.52 -2.41
N ILE A 95 -52.45 17.68 -2.21
CA ILE A 95 -52.82 18.67 -1.18
C ILE A 95 -52.84 20.06 -1.79
N SER A 96 -54.04 20.63 -1.93
CA SER A 96 -54.24 21.90 -2.63
C SER A 96 -54.43 23.11 -1.69
N THR A 97 -53.78 23.14 -0.52
CA THR A 97 -53.86 24.27 0.42
C THR A 97 -52.67 25.22 0.27
N GLU A 98 -52.95 26.53 0.27
CA GLU A 98 -51.94 27.59 0.09
C GLU A 98 -50.87 27.55 1.20
N ASP A 99 -51.30 27.29 2.44
CA ASP A 99 -50.43 27.10 3.60
C ASP A 99 -49.43 25.95 3.42
N PHE A 100 -49.89 24.81 2.90
CA PHE A 100 -49.03 23.66 2.64
C PHE A 100 -48.04 23.97 1.52
N SER A 101 -48.51 24.60 0.43
CA SER A 101 -47.66 24.97 -0.70
C SER A 101 -46.53 25.92 -0.29
N ARG A 102 -46.82 26.91 0.58
CA ARG A 102 -45.80 27.85 1.07
C ARG A 102 -44.73 27.15 1.91
N GLU A 103 -45.16 26.34 2.87
CA GLU A 103 -44.24 25.61 3.76
C GLU A 103 -43.41 24.57 2.98
N LYS A 104 -44.01 23.90 2.00
CA LYS A 104 -43.33 22.98 1.09
C LYS A 104 -42.24 23.70 0.28
N SER A 105 -42.53 24.89 -0.26
CA SER A 105 -41.53 25.68 -0.99
C SER A 105 -40.33 26.02 -0.10
N HIS A 106 -40.57 26.37 1.16
CA HIS A 106 -39.52 26.67 2.13
C HIS A 106 -38.64 25.44 2.43
N VAL A 107 -39.26 24.26 2.56
CA VAL A 107 -38.53 22.98 2.71
C VAL A 107 -37.68 22.68 1.46
N MET A 108 -38.23 22.87 0.26
CA MET A 108 -37.51 22.66 -1.00
C MET A 108 -36.29 23.59 -1.12
N ASP A 109 -36.43 24.85 -0.73
CA ASP A 109 -35.31 25.82 -0.73
C ASP A 109 -34.20 25.41 0.23
N LYS A 110 -34.55 24.83 1.39
CA LYS A 110 -33.56 24.29 2.33
C LYS A 110 -32.92 23.00 1.83
N LEU A 111 -33.68 22.11 1.18
CA LEU A 111 -33.16 20.90 0.55
C LEU A 111 -32.14 21.21 -0.55
N ALA A 112 -32.38 22.27 -1.35
CA ALA A 112 -31.44 22.73 -2.35
C ALA A 112 -30.09 23.17 -1.73
N LYS A 113 -30.11 23.75 -0.51
CA LYS A 113 -28.88 24.20 0.18
C LYS A 113 -28.04 23.04 0.70
N VAL A 114 -28.66 21.98 1.21
CA VAL A 114 -27.90 20.83 1.75
C VAL A 114 -27.23 20.00 0.67
N LYS A 115 -27.66 20.09 -0.60
CA LYS A 115 -27.00 19.40 -1.71
C LYS A 115 -25.61 19.93 -2.05
N GLY A 116 -25.27 21.15 -1.61
CA GLY A 116 -23.95 21.75 -1.79
C GLY A 116 -22.85 21.08 -0.96
N SER A 117 -21.62 21.55 -1.16
CA SER A 117 -20.45 21.11 -0.40
C SER A 117 -20.41 21.75 0.99
N LEU A 118 -21.23 21.24 1.91
CA LEU A 118 -21.21 21.62 3.32
C LEU A 118 -20.27 20.70 4.12
N SER A 119 -19.77 21.18 5.26
CA SER A 119 -19.20 20.28 6.26
C SER A 119 -20.28 19.36 6.84
N PRO A 120 -19.93 18.17 7.38
CA PRO A 120 -20.90 17.30 8.05
C PRO A 120 -21.70 18.01 9.15
N GLU A 121 -21.05 18.88 9.94
CA GLU A 121 -21.67 19.61 11.04
C GLU A 121 -22.64 20.68 10.56
N GLU A 122 -22.31 21.40 9.49
CA GLU A 122 -23.21 22.38 8.87
C GLU A 122 -24.41 21.68 8.23
N GLU A 123 -24.16 20.59 7.50
CA GLU A 123 -25.20 19.80 6.88
C GLU A 123 -26.17 19.21 7.91
N GLN A 124 -25.66 18.71 9.03
CA GLN A 124 -26.48 18.23 10.15
C GLN A 124 -27.42 19.33 10.66
N LYS A 125 -26.92 20.55 10.91
CA LYS A 125 -27.76 21.67 11.37
C LYS A 125 -28.87 22.01 10.38
N HIS A 126 -28.56 22.01 9.09
CA HIS A 126 -29.55 22.25 8.05
C HIS A 126 -30.59 21.13 7.99
N VAL A 127 -30.15 19.86 8.09
CA VAL A 127 -31.04 18.70 8.11
C VAL A 127 -31.97 18.74 9.32
N GLU A 128 -31.47 19.04 10.51
CA GLU A 128 -32.30 19.19 11.72
C GLU A 128 -33.40 20.24 11.53
N SER A 129 -33.06 21.39 10.93
CA SER A 129 -34.04 22.42 10.59
C SER A 129 -35.07 21.94 9.56
N ILE A 130 -34.65 21.21 8.53
CA ILE A 130 -35.55 20.65 7.50
C ILE A 130 -36.51 19.64 8.13
N LEU A 131 -36.03 18.76 9.01
CA LEU A 131 -36.87 17.75 9.68
C LEU A 131 -37.94 18.39 10.57
N GLN A 132 -37.63 19.53 11.18
CA GLN A 132 -38.60 20.32 11.94
C GLN A 132 -39.70 20.89 11.03
N ASP A 133 -39.33 21.49 9.91
CA ASP A 133 -40.30 22.04 8.93
C ASP A 133 -41.18 20.93 8.32
N ILE A 134 -40.61 19.76 8.02
CA ILE A 134 -41.38 18.59 7.56
C ILE A 134 -42.37 18.10 8.62
N SER A 135 -42.04 18.25 9.89
CA SER A 135 -42.97 17.94 10.98
C SER A 135 -44.10 18.98 11.05
N ALA A 136 -43.80 20.26 10.79
CA ALA A 136 -44.81 21.30 10.68
C ALA A 136 -45.79 21.06 9.52
N LEU A 137 -45.33 20.52 8.38
CA LEU A 137 -46.21 20.12 7.27
C LEU A 137 -47.29 19.12 7.68
N GLY A 138 -46.98 18.20 8.60
CA GLY A 138 -47.95 17.21 9.11
C GLY A 138 -49.13 17.82 9.86
N SER A 139 -48.99 19.06 10.35
CA SER A 139 -50.09 19.81 10.97
C SER A 139 -51.03 20.48 9.95
N LYS A 140 -50.62 20.56 8.68
CA LYS A 140 -51.32 21.30 7.61
C LYS A 140 -52.26 20.45 6.77
N ALA A 141 -52.13 19.12 6.83
CA ALA A 141 -53.01 18.18 6.14
C ALA A 141 -53.11 16.87 6.92
N THR A 142 -54.24 16.17 6.79
CA THR A 142 -54.48 14.88 7.46
C THR A 142 -54.11 13.72 6.53
N GLY A 143 -53.74 12.57 7.12
CA GLY A 143 -53.46 11.35 6.35
C GLY A 143 -52.11 11.32 5.61
N ILE A 144 -51.20 12.27 5.87
CA ILE A 144 -49.93 12.40 5.13
C ILE A 144 -48.70 11.99 5.94
N ASN A 145 -48.89 11.60 7.21
CA ASN A 145 -47.80 11.35 8.14
C ASN A 145 -46.85 10.23 7.70
N ASP A 146 -47.37 9.16 7.08
CA ASP A 146 -46.53 8.05 6.60
C ASP A 146 -45.61 8.48 5.45
N ARG A 147 -46.15 9.30 4.53
CA ARG A 147 -45.38 9.89 3.43
C ARG A 147 -44.32 10.87 3.96
N LEU A 148 -44.69 11.73 4.91
CA LEU A 148 -43.73 12.62 5.58
C LEU A 148 -42.65 11.84 6.33
N SER A 149 -42.99 10.72 6.98
CA SER A 149 -42.00 9.85 7.62
C SER A 149 -40.99 9.32 6.59
N THR A 150 -41.49 8.83 5.46
CA THR A 150 -40.63 8.35 4.36
C THR A 150 -39.68 9.44 3.87
N ILE A 151 -40.16 10.69 3.70
CA ILE A 151 -39.31 11.83 3.31
C ILE A 151 -38.24 12.10 4.36
N ARG A 152 -38.60 12.10 5.66
CA ARG A 152 -37.62 12.27 6.75
C ARG A 152 -36.55 11.19 6.74
N ASP A 153 -36.95 9.94 6.51
CA ASP A 153 -36.02 8.82 6.47
C ASP A 153 -35.02 8.98 5.33
N ARG A 154 -35.47 9.40 4.13
CA ARG A 154 -34.58 9.70 3.00
C ARG A 154 -33.59 10.83 3.30
N ILE A 155 -34.02 11.87 3.99
CA ILE A 155 -33.14 12.98 4.40
C ILE A 155 -32.10 12.51 5.42
N LYS A 156 -32.51 11.66 6.38
CA LYS A 156 -31.59 11.06 7.36
C LYS A 156 -30.61 10.08 6.71
N ASP A 157 -31.06 9.28 5.74
CA ASP A 157 -30.22 8.38 4.95
C ASP A 157 -29.12 9.20 4.25
N ALA A 158 -29.47 10.32 3.61
CA ALA A 158 -28.52 11.21 2.96
C ALA A 158 -27.46 11.76 3.94
N LEU A 159 -27.89 12.25 5.11
CA LEU A 159 -26.98 12.71 6.17
C LEU A 159 -26.07 11.57 6.69
N GLY A 160 -26.62 10.36 6.83
CA GLY A 160 -25.86 9.18 7.23
C GLY A 160 -24.69 8.91 6.29
N TYR A 161 -24.92 8.99 4.97
CA TYR A 161 -23.84 8.85 3.98
C TYR A 161 -22.82 9.99 4.05
N LYS A 162 -23.24 11.22 4.36
CA LYS A 162 -22.31 12.34 4.58
C LYS A 162 -21.37 12.06 5.76
N ILE A 163 -21.91 11.59 6.87
CA ILE A 163 -21.14 11.25 8.08
C ILE A 163 -20.20 10.07 7.81
N GLU A 164 -20.67 9.05 7.08
CA GLU A 164 -19.83 7.93 6.67
C GLU A 164 -18.67 8.41 5.80
N MET A 165 -18.91 9.27 4.80
CA MET A 165 -17.85 9.84 3.96
C MET A 165 -16.80 10.59 4.79
N SER A 166 -17.21 11.41 5.76
CA SER A 166 -16.25 12.13 6.60
C SER A 166 -15.46 11.24 7.56
N SER A 167 -15.94 10.01 7.81
CA SER A 167 -15.26 9.05 8.68
C SER A 167 -14.21 8.23 7.93
N ILE A 168 -14.21 8.26 6.59
CA ILE A 168 -13.25 7.55 5.76
C ILE A 168 -11.93 8.35 5.75
N ASP A 169 -10.84 7.70 6.17
CA ASP A 169 -9.50 8.27 6.06
C ASP A 169 -9.02 8.19 4.60
N SER A 170 -9.29 9.27 3.85
CA SER A 170 -8.81 9.46 2.49
C SER A 170 -7.64 10.44 2.42
N SER A 171 -6.86 10.56 3.50
CA SER A 171 -5.74 11.50 3.58
C SER A 171 -4.72 11.21 2.48
N GLU A 172 -4.63 12.14 1.53
CA GLU A 172 -3.63 12.12 0.48
C GLU A 172 -2.21 12.24 1.05
N GLU A 173 -2.05 12.98 2.15
CA GLU A 173 -0.78 13.14 2.86
C GLU A 173 -0.27 11.80 3.40
N LYS A 174 -1.12 11.03 4.09
CA LYS A 174 -0.72 9.71 4.62
C LYS A 174 -0.36 8.74 3.49
N PHE A 175 -1.16 8.71 2.42
CA PHE A 175 -0.88 7.88 1.26
C PHE A 175 0.46 8.26 0.61
N ASN A 176 0.68 9.55 0.33
CA ASN A 176 1.88 10.05 -0.31
C ASN A 176 3.13 9.82 0.56
N SER A 177 2.99 9.98 1.89
CA SER A 177 4.06 9.71 2.84
C SER A 177 4.46 8.23 2.84
N ASN A 178 3.49 7.33 2.90
CA ASN A 178 3.76 5.89 2.85
C ASN A 178 4.39 5.47 1.51
N MET A 179 3.83 5.97 0.40
CA MET A 179 4.35 5.69 -0.94
C MET A 179 5.79 6.16 -1.09
N SER A 180 6.09 7.39 -0.66
CA SER A 180 7.44 7.95 -0.71
C SER A 180 8.43 7.11 0.11
N SER A 181 8.01 6.66 1.30
CA SER A 181 8.84 5.80 2.14
C SER A 181 9.15 4.45 1.51
N TYR A 182 8.17 3.81 0.85
CA TYR A 182 8.40 2.53 0.18
C TYR A 182 9.30 2.69 -1.06
N GLU A 183 9.07 3.72 -1.86
CA GLU A 183 9.91 4.04 -3.02
C GLU A 183 11.35 4.36 -2.62
N GLU A 184 11.55 5.09 -1.51
CA GLU A 184 12.88 5.37 -0.96
C GLU A 184 13.57 4.08 -0.52
N GLY A 185 12.87 3.18 0.18
CA GLY A 185 13.40 1.86 0.56
C GLY A 185 13.83 1.02 -0.65
N ILE A 186 13.07 1.07 -1.75
CA ILE A 186 13.45 0.41 -3.02
C ILE A 186 14.73 1.03 -3.58
N LYS A 187 14.82 2.37 -3.63
CA LYS A 187 15.99 3.10 -4.14
C LYS A 187 17.25 2.83 -3.32
N GLU A 188 17.12 2.60 -2.01
CA GLU A 188 18.24 2.23 -1.14
C GLU A 188 18.75 0.81 -1.40
N ILE A 189 17.84 -0.15 -1.63
CA ILE A 189 18.18 -1.57 -1.82
C ILE A 189 18.72 -1.85 -3.24
N GLU A 190 18.16 -1.19 -4.25
CA GLU A 190 18.41 -1.48 -5.67
C GLU A 190 19.90 -1.49 -6.07
N PRO A 191 20.76 -0.53 -5.65
CA PRO A 191 22.17 -0.52 -6.02
C PRO A 191 22.93 -1.74 -5.49
N ARG A 192 22.67 -2.13 -4.23
CA ARG A 192 23.33 -3.29 -3.61
C ARG A 192 22.84 -4.59 -4.24
N TYR A 193 21.53 -4.69 -4.50
CA TYR A 193 20.94 -5.84 -5.17
C TYR A 193 21.57 -6.09 -6.55
N LYS A 194 21.65 -5.04 -7.38
CA LYS A 194 22.32 -5.09 -8.71
C LYS A 194 23.81 -5.40 -8.60
N TRP A 195 24.51 -4.87 -7.60
CA TRP A 195 25.91 -5.19 -7.38
C TRP A 195 26.11 -6.67 -7.05
N LEU A 196 25.28 -7.22 -6.15
CA LEU A 196 25.33 -8.63 -5.77
C LEU A 196 25.03 -9.55 -6.96
N GLU A 197 24.02 -9.24 -7.77
CA GLU A 197 23.69 -9.99 -8.99
C GLU A 197 24.91 -10.14 -9.91
N ASN A 198 25.53 -9.01 -10.24
CA ASN A 198 26.73 -8.98 -11.08
C ASN A 198 27.90 -9.71 -10.43
N ARG A 199 28.08 -9.56 -9.11
CA ARG A 199 29.19 -10.17 -8.38
C ARG A 199 29.06 -11.69 -8.28
N ILE A 200 27.85 -12.19 -8.05
CA ILE A 200 27.54 -13.62 -8.06
C ILE A 200 27.84 -14.20 -9.44
N ASN A 201 27.37 -13.54 -10.51
CA ASN A 201 27.61 -14.00 -11.88
C ASN A 201 29.10 -14.04 -12.21
N SER A 202 29.85 -12.99 -11.86
CA SER A 202 31.30 -12.96 -12.03
C SER A 202 32.03 -14.08 -11.29
N HIS A 203 31.62 -14.40 -10.05
CA HIS A 203 32.22 -15.52 -9.31
C HIS A 203 31.83 -16.88 -9.88
N LYS A 204 30.61 -17.07 -10.39
CA LYS A 204 30.20 -18.30 -11.08
C LYS A 204 31.02 -18.53 -12.34
N GLU A 205 31.26 -17.48 -13.13
CA GLU A 205 32.12 -17.54 -14.32
C GLU A 205 33.56 -17.91 -13.95
N ALA A 206 34.13 -17.24 -12.93
CA ALA A 206 35.49 -17.52 -12.46
C ALA A 206 35.62 -18.95 -11.91
N GLN A 207 34.65 -19.42 -11.10
CA GLN A 207 34.60 -20.79 -10.62
C GLN A 207 34.61 -21.77 -11.79
N GLY A 208 33.73 -21.57 -12.78
CA GLY A 208 33.66 -22.43 -13.96
C GLY A 208 34.91 -22.41 -14.83
N TYR A 209 35.68 -21.31 -14.83
CA TYR A 209 37.01 -21.26 -15.45
C TYR A 209 38.04 -22.10 -14.69
N TRP A 210 38.08 -21.99 -13.36
CA TRP A 210 39.03 -22.71 -12.51
C TRP A 210 38.76 -24.21 -12.47
N GLU A 211 37.49 -24.63 -12.45
CA GLU A 211 37.07 -26.03 -12.53
C GLU A 211 37.51 -26.71 -13.85
N LYS A 212 37.72 -25.93 -14.93
CA LYS A 212 38.17 -26.42 -16.23
C LYS A 212 39.69 -26.44 -16.38
N GLN A 213 40.44 -25.96 -15.39
CA GLN A 213 41.90 -25.98 -15.48
C GLN A 213 42.40 -27.44 -15.46
N PRO A 214 43.41 -27.79 -16.27
CA PRO A 214 44.02 -29.12 -16.20
C PRO A 214 44.55 -29.34 -14.78
N LEU A 215 44.60 -30.58 -14.29
CA LEU A 215 45.06 -30.90 -12.92
C LEU A 215 46.47 -31.52 -12.88
N THR A 216 47.05 -31.85 -14.04
CA THR A 216 48.41 -32.37 -14.12
C THR A 216 49.42 -31.22 -14.07
N SER A 217 50.46 -31.39 -13.27
CA SER A 217 51.76 -30.77 -13.54
C SER A 217 52.38 -31.59 -14.67
N ASP A 218 52.23 -31.14 -15.91
CA ASP A 218 53.05 -31.68 -16.99
C ASP A 218 54.50 -31.29 -16.67
N LYS A 219 55.22 -32.17 -15.97
CA LYS A 219 56.66 -32.27 -16.08
C LYS A 219 56.97 -32.67 -17.53
N GLN A 220 56.96 -31.69 -18.42
CA GLN A 220 57.88 -31.71 -19.55
C GLN A 220 59.13 -30.94 -19.11
N GLU A 221 59.93 -31.59 -18.25
CA GLU A 221 61.38 -31.43 -18.40
C GLU A 221 61.69 -31.99 -19.79
N VAL A 222 61.84 -31.09 -20.76
CA VAL A 222 62.38 -31.43 -22.08
C VAL A 222 63.87 -31.67 -21.88
N GLU A 223 64.21 -32.87 -21.42
CA GLU A 223 65.52 -33.49 -21.67
C GLU A 223 65.39 -34.36 -22.93
N ALA A 224 65.88 -33.83 -24.05
CA ALA A 224 66.61 -34.53 -25.11
C ALA A 224 67.04 -33.52 -26.18
#